data_AF-A0A8J8ITH7-F1
#
_entry.id   AF-A0A8J8ITH7-F1
#
_cell.length_a   1.000
_cell.length_b   1.000
_cell.length_c   1.000
_cell.angle_alpha   90.00
_cell.angle_beta   90.00
_cell.angle_gamma   90.00
#
_symmetry.space_group_name_H-M   'P 1'
#
loop_
_entity.id
_entity.type
_entity.pdbx_description
1 polymer ?
#
loop_
_entity_poly.entity_id
_entity_poly.type
_entity_poly.pdbx_seq_one_letter_code
_entity_poly.pdbx_strand_id
1 'polypeptide(L)'
;MQSKSRLVNPDIVVNVSPDTEDNEVLSVACYANVDYLITLDREDILSLRDPNTKEIIIEDNGGKEVCRFKVVTPGEFLSELQISGIRI
;
A
#
# COMPACT_ATOMS: atom_id res chain seq x y z
N MET A 1 -19.68 8.26 12.66
CA MET A 1 -19.19 7.65 11.40
C MET A 1 -19.89 6.33 11.21
N GLN A 2 -20.62 6.12 10.11
CA GLN A 2 -21.07 4.78 9.75
C GLN A 2 -19.92 4.07 9.05
N SER A 3 -19.49 2.93 9.61
CA SER A 3 -18.55 2.03 8.97
C SER A 3 -19.19 1.48 7.68
N LYS A 4 -18.63 1.82 6.52
CA LYS A 4 -19.04 1.23 5.24
C LYS A 4 -18.02 0.16 4.87
N SER A 5 -18.45 -1.10 4.83
CA SER A 5 -17.69 -2.17 4.17
C SER A 5 -18.26 -2.39 2.77
N ARG A 6 -17.38 -2.78 1.84
CA ARG A 6 -17.75 -3.16 0.48
C ARG A 6 -16.94 -4.40 0.12
N LEU A 7 -17.59 -5.38 -0.51
CA LEU A 7 -16.88 -6.47 -1.16
C LEU A 7 -16.21 -5.92 -2.42
N VAL A 8 -14.91 -6.12 -2.50
CA VAL A 8 -14.08 -5.68 -3.62
C VAL A 8 -13.54 -6.93 -4.29
N ASN A 9 -13.72 -7.02 -5.60
CA ASN A 9 -13.03 -7.98 -6.43
C ASN A 9 -12.08 -7.17 -7.33
N PRO A 10 -10.78 -7.12 -7.01
CA PRO A 10 -9.85 -6.26 -7.73
C PRO A 10 -9.63 -6.81 -9.14
N ASP A 11 -9.85 -5.97 -10.15
CA ASP A 11 -9.57 -6.32 -11.56
C ASP A 11 -8.06 -6.32 -11.87
N ILE A 12 -7.23 -5.81 -10.95
CA ILE A 12 -5.77 -5.82 -11.00
C ILE A 12 -5.28 -6.89 -10.03
N VAL A 13 -4.55 -7.87 -10.55
CA VAL A 13 -3.88 -8.90 -9.74
C VAL A 13 -2.41 -8.57 -9.66
N VAL A 14 -1.94 -8.25 -8.46
CA VAL A 14 -0.54 -8.00 -8.15
C VAL A 14 0.14 -9.33 -7.82
N ASN A 15 1.36 -9.54 -8.30
CA ASN A 15 2.16 -10.74 -8.01
C ASN A 15 3.62 -10.36 -7.81
N VAL A 16 3.93 -9.78 -6.65
CA VAL A 16 5.27 -9.25 -6.30
C VAL A 16 5.83 -9.86 -5.02
N SER A 17 4.99 -10.41 -4.15
CA SER A 17 5.39 -11.19 -2.97
C SER A 17 5.33 -12.70 -3.30
N PRO A 18 6.20 -13.54 -2.71
CA PRO A 18 6.00 -14.98 -2.71
C PRO A 18 4.78 -15.40 -1.88
N ASP A 19 4.32 -14.57 -0.94
CA ASP A 19 3.07 -14.80 -0.21
C ASP A 19 1.87 -14.35 -1.05
N THR A 20 0.89 -15.24 -1.17
CA THR A 20 -0.34 -14.96 -1.92
C THR A 20 -1.24 -13.99 -1.16
N GLU A 21 -1.24 -14.00 0.17
CA GLU A 21 -2.06 -13.10 0.98
C GLU A 21 -1.61 -11.64 0.80
N ASP A 22 -0.31 -11.39 0.78
CA ASP A 22 0.23 -10.05 0.52
C ASP A 22 -0.18 -9.52 -0.85
N ASN A 23 -0.10 -10.38 -1.86
CA ASN A 23 -0.50 -10.06 -3.22
C ASN A 23 -1.99 -9.68 -3.29
N GLU A 24 -2.86 -10.34 -2.52
CA GLU A 24 -4.27 -9.96 -2.40
C GLU A 24 -4.43 -8.57 -1.77
N VAL A 25 -3.72 -8.29 -0.68
CA VAL A 25 -3.74 -6.98 -0.01
C VAL A 25 -3.27 -5.87 -0.96
N LEU A 26 -2.18 -6.09 -1.69
CA LEU A 26 -1.64 -5.13 -2.66
C LEU A 26 -2.57 -4.94 -3.86
N SER A 27 -3.23 -6.01 -4.32
CA SER A 27 -4.25 -5.95 -5.37
C SER A 27 -5.43 -5.07 -4.97
N VAL A 28 -5.91 -5.21 -3.72
CA VAL A 28 -6.96 -4.36 -3.17
C VAL A 28 -6.47 -2.91 -3.02
N ALA A 29 -5.24 -2.68 -2.56
CA ALA A 29 -4.66 -1.33 -2.44
C ALA A 29 -4.60 -0.61 -3.79
N CYS A 30 -4.13 -1.29 -4.84
CA CYS A 30 -4.12 -0.78 -6.21
C CYS A 30 -5.54 -0.50 -6.73
N TYR A 31 -6.46 -1.44 -6.56
CA TYR A 31 -7.85 -1.25 -7.00
C TYR A 31 -8.53 -0.06 -6.31
N ALA A 32 -8.31 0.09 -5.01
CA ALA A 32 -8.86 1.19 -4.22
C ALA A 32 -8.13 2.53 -4.47
N ASN A 33 -7.03 2.52 -5.22
CA ASN A 33 -6.18 3.68 -5.51
C ASN A 33 -5.85 4.46 -4.23
N VAL A 34 -5.36 3.74 -3.21
CA VAL A 34 -5.01 4.32 -1.92
C VAL A 34 -3.75 5.16 -2.01
N ASP A 35 -3.66 6.25 -1.25
CA ASP A 35 -2.41 7.00 -1.11
C ASP A 35 -1.43 6.29 -0.14
N TYR A 36 -1.98 5.59 0.85
CA TYR A 36 -1.26 4.92 1.92
C TYR A 36 -1.77 3.51 2.18
N LEU A 37 -0.83 2.57 2.31
CA LEU A 37 -1.03 1.26 2.93
C LEU A 37 -0.28 1.26 4.28
N ILE A 38 -1.04 1.18 5.38
CA ILE A 38 -0.47 1.22 6.73
C ILE A 38 -0.41 -0.22 7.27
N THR A 39 0.79 -0.72 7.53
CA THR A 39 1.00 -2.10 7.99
C THR A 39 2.15 -2.24 8.99
N LEU A 40 2.14 -3.32 9.77
CA LEU A 40 3.25 -3.72 10.65
C LEU A 40 4.03 -4.91 10.12
N ASP A 41 3.66 -5.45 8.96
CA ASP A 41 4.32 -6.57 8.33
C ASP A 41 5.69 -6.14 7.76
N ARG A 42 6.74 -6.50 8.50
CA ARG A 42 8.11 -6.02 8.26
C ARG A 42 8.88 -6.85 7.26
N GLU A 43 8.62 -8.15 7.24
CA GLU A 43 9.43 -9.09 6.48
C GLU A 43 8.96 -9.15 5.02
N ASP A 44 7.66 -9.03 4.81
CA ASP A 44 7.08 -9.17 3.47
C ASP A 44 6.67 -7.81 2.88
N ILE A 45 5.53 -7.22 3.24
CA ILE A 45 5.04 -6.01 2.55
C ILE A 45 5.98 -4.79 2.74
N LEU A 46 6.48 -4.53 3.95
CA LEU A 46 7.37 -3.38 4.16
C LEU A 46 8.76 -3.55 3.54
N SER A 47 9.18 -4.77 3.20
CA SER A 47 10.47 -5.01 2.55
C SER A 47 10.44 -4.71 1.04
N LEU A 48 9.24 -4.71 0.44
CA LEU A 48 9.02 -4.41 -0.97
C LEU A 48 9.11 -2.92 -1.32
N ARG A 49 8.96 -2.02 -0.34
CA ARG A 49 8.97 -0.57 -0.58
C ARG A 49 10.38 -0.03 -0.81
N ASP A 50 10.48 1.05 -1.58
CA ASP A 50 11.73 1.80 -1.67
C ASP A 50 12.12 2.35 -0.28
N PRO A 51 13.38 2.17 0.16
CA PRO A 51 13.79 2.55 1.50
C PRO A 51 13.84 4.06 1.74
N ASN A 52 13.87 4.89 0.69
CA ASN A 52 13.95 6.35 0.79
C ASN A 52 12.56 6.99 0.66
N THR A 53 11.80 6.61 -0.37
CA THR A 53 10.48 7.20 -0.64
C THR A 53 9.35 6.51 0.13
N LYS A 54 9.59 5.27 0.57
CA LYS A 54 8.60 4.37 1.18
C LYS A 54 7.46 3.99 0.24
N GLU A 55 7.66 4.13 -1.07
CA GLU A 55 6.67 3.80 -2.08
C GLU A 55 6.84 2.38 -2.61
N ILE A 56 5.74 1.74 -2.96
CA ILE A 56 5.72 0.60 -3.90
C ILE A 56 5.18 1.12 -5.22
N ILE A 57 5.88 0.79 -6.31
CA ILE A 57 5.44 1.04 -7.69
C ILE A 57 5.17 -0.33 -8.32
N ILE A 58 3.92 -0.55 -8.73
CA ILE A 58 3.53 -1.74 -9.47
C ILE A 58 3.46 -1.40 -10.95
N GLU A 59 4.15 -2.18 -11.76
CA GLU A 59 4.20 -2.04 -13.21
C GLU A 59 3.50 -3.22 -13.89
N ASP A 60 2.99 -3.00 -15.11
CA ASP A 60 2.52 -4.08 -15.97
C ASP A 60 3.70 -4.81 -16.63
N ASN A 61 3.40 -5.87 -17.39
CA ASN A 61 4.41 -6.66 -18.12
C ASN A 61 5.19 -5.85 -19.18
N GLY A 62 4.72 -4.64 -19.53
CA GLY A 62 5.39 -3.71 -20.43
C GLY A 62 6.26 -2.67 -19.70
N GLY A 63 6.37 -2.73 -18.37
CA GLY A 63 7.09 -1.75 -17.56
C GLY A 63 6.34 -0.43 -17.38
N LYS A 64 5.02 -0.41 -17.62
CA LYS A 64 4.21 0.79 -17.40
C LYS A 64 3.63 0.76 -15.99
N GLU A 65 3.78 1.86 -15.26
CA GLU A 65 3.17 2.04 -13.94
C GLU A 65 1.65 1.86 -13.98
N VAL A 66 1.16 0.97 -13.14
CA VAL A 66 -0.26 0.64 -12.93
C VAL A 66 -0.79 1.32 -11.67
N CYS A 67 -0.04 1.25 -10.58
CA CYS A 67 -0.38 1.88 -9.30
C CYS A 67 0.89 2.21 -8.52
N ARG A 68 0.77 3.24 -7.68
CA ARG A 68 1.81 3.68 -6.75
C ARG A 68 1.15 4.13 -5.47
N PHE A 69 1.72 3.71 -4.34
CA PHE A 69 1.26 4.13 -3.02
C PHE A 69 2.39 4.02 -2.01
N LYS A 70 2.28 4.82 -0.93
CA LYS A 70 3.21 4.73 0.19
C LYS A 70 2.84 3.57 1.09
N VAL A 71 3.83 2.78 1.47
CA VAL A 71 3.70 1.74 2.49
C VAL A 71 4.43 2.20 3.73
N VAL A 72 3.70 2.36 4.83
CA VAL A 72 4.25 2.94 6.07
C VAL A 72 3.82 2.14 7.28
N THR A 73 4.65 2.18 8.32
CA THR A 73 4.22 1.75 9.65
C THR A 73 3.25 2.78 10.24
N PRO A 74 2.40 2.39 11.21
CA PRO A 74 1.57 3.34 11.94
C PRO A 74 2.38 4.50 12.53
N GLY A 75 3.57 4.23 13.08
CA GLY A 75 4.43 5.27 13.65
C GLY A 75 4.95 6.26 12.60
N GLU A 76 5.37 5.76 11.42
CA GLU A 76 5.79 6.60 10.30
C GLU A 76 4.62 7.48 9.82
N PHE A 77 3.42 6.90 9.67
CA PHE A 77 2.22 7.65 9.27
C PHE A 77 1.88 8.78 10.25
N LEU A 78 1.87 8.49 11.55
CA LEU A 78 1.63 9.52 12.58
C LEU A 78 2.69 10.62 12.55
N SER A 79 3.95 10.27 12.26
CA SER A 79 5.05 11.23 12.15
C SER A 79 4.88 12.15 10.94
N GLU A 80 4.47 11.62 9.78
CA GLU A 80 4.15 12.42 8.59
C GLU A 80 2.99 13.40 8.84
N LEU A 81 1.95 12.97 9.55
CA LEU A 81 0.81 13.83 9.90
C LEU A 81 1.23 14.98 10.80
N GLN A 82 2.07 14.72 11.80
CA GLN A 82 2.60 15.77 12.68
C GLN A 82 3.45 16.79 11.92
N ILE A 83 4.30 16.34 10.99
CA ILE A 83 5.11 17.23 10.13
C ILE A 83 4.21 18.10 9.25
N SER A 84 3.10 17.53 8.77
CA SER A 84 2.10 18.21 7.96
C SER A 84 1.22 19.20 8.76
N GLY A 85 1.51 19.38 10.05
CA GLY A 85 0.76 20.29 10.93
C GLY A 85 -0.59 19.73 11.40
N ILE A 86 -0.89 18.46 11.08
CA ILE A 86 -2.10 17.77 11.53
C ILE A 86 -1.81 17.20 12.93
N ARG A 87 -2.40 17.83 13.95
CA ARG A 87 -2.40 17.30 15.32
C ARG A 87 -3.54 16.30 15.46
N ILE A 88 -3.20 15.07 15.83
CA ILE A 88 -4.11 13.95 16.05
C ILE A 88 -4.23 13.72 17.56
#